data_AF-A0AAN9DW18-F1
#
_entry.id   AF-A0AAN9DW18-F1
#
_cell.length_a   1.000
_cell.length_b   1.000
_cell.length_c   1.000
_cell.angle_alpha   90.00
_cell.angle_beta   90.00
_cell.angle_gamma   90.00
#
_symmetry.space_group_name_H-M   'P 1'
#
loop_
_entity.id
_entity.type
_entity.pdbx_description
1 polymer ?
#
loop_
_entity_poly.entity_id
_entity_poly.type
_entity_poly.pdbx_seq_one_letter_code
_entity_poly.pdbx_strand_id
1 'polypeptide(L)'
;MSYREGFMSPQTETKASVGFKAGVKDYKLTYYTPEYETKDTDILAAFRVTPQPGVPPEEAGAAVAAESSTGTWTTVWTDGLTSLDRYKGRCYHLEPVAGEENQYIAYVAYPLDLFEEGSVTNMFTSIVGNVFGFKALRALRLEDLRIPTAYIKTFQGPPHGIQVERDKLNKYGRPLLGCTIKPKLGLSAKNYGRAVYECLRGGLDFTKDDENWELSFRLGMRPWIAVAYSAPVAAATAVFLIYPIGQGSFSDGMPLGISGKPQKMNLLMKVTDLVKKKKLIIL
;
A
#
# COMPACT_ATOMS: atom_id res chain seq x y z
N MET A 1 -32.60 -61.71 -14.27
CA MET A 1 -32.05 -61.09 -13.05
C MET A 1 -32.50 -59.65 -12.99
N SER A 2 -33.33 -59.35 -12.00
CA SER A 2 -33.91 -58.03 -11.73
C SER A 2 -32.91 -57.18 -10.97
N TYR A 3 -32.61 -55.97 -11.44
CA TYR A 3 -32.03 -54.91 -10.62
C TYR A 3 -32.95 -53.68 -10.70
N ARG A 4 -34.00 -53.70 -9.87
CA ARG A 4 -34.61 -52.50 -9.31
C ARG A 4 -34.20 -52.48 -7.84
N GLU A 5 -33.23 -51.64 -7.50
CA GLU A 5 -33.05 -51.19 -6.13
C GLU A 5 -32.96 -49.67 -6.14
N GLY A 6 -33.91 -49.07 -5.42
CA GLY A 6 -34.12 -47.63 -5.37
C GLY A 6 -33.03 -46.96 -4.55
N PHE A 7 -32.29 -46.07 -5.18
CA PHE A 7 -31.65 -44.97 -4.47
C PHE A 7 -32.71 -43.92 -4.20
N MET A 8 -33.37 -44.02 -3.03
CA MET A 8 -34.02 -42.85 -2.43
C MET A 8 -32.91 -41.89 -2.03
N SER A 9 -32.82 -40.76 -2.73
CA SER A 9 -32.09 -39.59 -2.21
C SER A 9 -32.59 -39.31 -0.80
N PRO A 10 -31.72 -39.05 0.19
CA PRO A 10 -32.19 -38.50 1.45
C PRO A 10 -32.90 -37.19 1.11
N GLN A 11 -34.23 -37.18 1.17
CA GLN A 11 -34.97 -35.94 1.24
C GLN A 11 -34.63 -35.38 2.62
N THR A 12 -33.57 -34.58 2.67
CA THR A 12 -33.35 -33.68 3.79
C THR A 12 -34.56 -32.75 3.76
N GLU A 13 -35.58 -33.07 4.56
CA GLU A 13 -36.66 -32.14 4.83
C GLU A 13 -36.03 -30.90 5.44
N THR A 14 -35.79 -29.89 4.60
CA THR A 14 -35.55 -28.53 5.04
C THR A 14 -36.78 -28.14 5.84
N LYS A 15 -36.66 -28.22 7.17
CA LYS A 15 -37.50 -27.47 8.10
C LYS A 15 -37.18 -25.99 7.87
N ALA A 16 -37.72 -25.44 6.78
CA ALA A 16 -37.83 -24.01 6.61
C ALA A 16 -38.62 -23.54 7.84
N SER A 17 -37.91 -22.90 8.76
CA SER A 17 -38.47 -22.47 10.03
C SER A 17 -39.66 -21.57 9.77
N VAL A 18 -40.68 -21.75 10.62
CA VAL A 18 -41.86 -20.90 10.72
C VAL A 18 -41.39 -19.44 10.73
N GLY A 19 -41.66 -18.66 9.67
CA GLY A 19 -41.29 -17.24 9.57
C GLY A 19 -40.54 -16.79 8.32
N PHE A 20 -40.04 -17.70 7.46
CA PHE A 20 -39.45 -17.29 6.19
C PHE A 20 -40.51 -16.78 5.20
N LYS A 21 -40.30 -15.59 4.64
CA LYS A 21 -41.11 -15.02 3.56
C LYS A 21 -40.21 -14.59 2.41
N ALA A 22 -40.30 -15.32 1.30
CA ALA A 22 -39.61 -15.01 0.06
C ALA A 22 -40.03 -13.66 -0.54
N GLY A 23 -39.12 -13.01 -1.25
CA GLY A 23 -39.37 -11.79 -2.01
C GLY A 23 -38.27 -10.74 -1.85
N VAL A 24 -38.33 -9.72 -2.69
CA VAL A 24 -37.45 -8.55 -2.61
C VAL A 24 -37.93 -7.64 -1.49
N LYS A 25 -36.98 -7.09 -0.72
CA LYS A 25 -37.21 -6.12 0.35
C LYS A 25 -36.10 -5.07 0.32
N ASP A 26 -36.42 -3.86 0.76
CA ASP A 26 -35.44 -2.79 0.95
C ASP A 26 -34.31 -3.26 1.89
N TYR A 27 -33.06 -2.98 1.53
CA TYR A 27 -31.89 -3.31 2.34
C TYR A 27 -31.91 -2.59 3.69
N LYS A 28 -32.42 -1.36 3.75
CA LYS A 28 -32.46 -0.55 4.98
C LYS A 28 -33.22 -1.22 6.12
N LEU A 29 -34.12 -2.16 5.84
CA LEU A 29 -34.85 -2.88 6.88
C LEU A 29 -33.95 -3.78 7.76
N THR A 30 -32.78 -4.15 7.24
CA THR A 30 -31.87 -5.10 7.90
C THR A 30 -30.48 -4.51 8.13
N TYR A 31 -29.99 -3.71 7.18
CA TYR A 31 -28.60 -3.26 7.09
C TYR A 31 -28.41 -1.77 7.41
N TYR A 32 -29.48 -0.99 7.58
CA TYR A 32 -29.41 0.35 8.16
C TYR A 32 -29.79 0.28 9.64
N THR A 33 -28.81 0.48 10.51
CA THR A 33 -28.96 0.36 11.97
C THR A 33 -28.32 1.59 12.63
N PRO A 34 -28.97 2.76 12.56
CA PRO A 34 -28.41 4.02 13.08
C PRO A 34 -28.15 4.03 14.60
N GLU A 35 -28.78 3.10 15.32
CA GLU A 35 -28.60 2.86 16.76
C GLU A 35 -27.42 1.94 17.10
N TYR A 36 -26.72 1.39 16.10
CA TYR A 36 -25.62 0.46 16.35
C TYR A 36 -24.41 1.17 16.94
N GLU A 37 -24.01 0.75 18.14
CA GLU A 37 -22.74 1.14 18.75
C GLU A 37 -21.62 0.27 18.20
N THR A 38 -20.65 0.92 17.53
CA THR A 38 -19.49 0.22 16.94
C THR A 38 -18.64 -0.44 18.02
N LYS A 39 -18.13 -1.63 17.73
CA LYS A 39 -17.17 -2.31 18.61
C LYS A 39 -15.74 -1.90 18.27
N ASP A 40 -14.85 -2.02 19.25
CA ASP A 40 -13.40 -1.80 19.03
C ASP A 40 -12.79 -2.81 18.03
N THR A 41 -13.44 -3.97 17.87
CA THR A 41 -13.04 -5.03 16.95
C THR A 41 -13.61 -4.87 15.56
N ASP A 42 -14.55 -3.95 15.32
CA ASP A 42 -15.14 -3.78 14.00
C ASP A 42 -14.14 -3.10 13.06
N ILE A 43 -14.11 -3.55 11.79
CA ILE A 43 -13.55 -2.74 10.71
C ILE A 43 -14.62 -1.71 10.33
N LEU A 44 -14.26 -0.43 10.31
CA LEU A 44 -15.17 0.64 9.92
C LEU A 44 -14.75 1.21 8.56
N ALA A 45 -15.71 1.44 7.68
CA ALA A 45 -15.49 2.05 6.39
C ALA A 45 -16.32 3.32 6.24
N ALA A 46 -15.68 4.38 5.73
CA ALA A 46 -16.36 5.60 5.31
C ALA A 46 -16.49 5.59 3.79
N PHE A 47 -17.71 5.47 3.29
CA PHE A 47 -18.00 5.52 1.86
C PHE A 47 -18.64 6.85 1.49
N ARG A 48 -18.02 7.60 0.58
CA ARG A 48 -18.70 8.67 -0.14
C ARG A 48 -19.63 8.07 -1.18
N VAL A 49 -20.92 8.19 -0.94
CA VAL A 49 -22.02 7.62 -1.72
C VAL A 49 -22.74 8.74 -2.47
N THR A 50 -22.92 8.55 -3.78
CA THR A 50 -23.82 9.37 -4.62
C THR A 50 -24.96 8.47 -5.14
N PRO A 51 -26.16 8.51 -4.54
CA PRO A 51 -27.29 7.70 -5.00
C PRO A 51 -27.81 8.14 -6.37
N GLN A 52 -28.49 7.23 -7.08
CA GLN A 52 -29.33 7.62 -8.22
C GLN A 52 -30.52 8.49 -7.77
N PRO A 53 -31.06 9.37 -8.63
CA PRO A 53 -32.28 10.11 -8.34
C PRO A 53 -33.42 9.16 -7.93
N GLY A 54 -34.08 9.47 -6.80
CA GLY A 54 -35.16 8.65 -6.25
C GLY A 54 -34.72 7.50 -5.35
N VAL A 55 -33.41 7.24 -5.21
CA VAL A 55 -32.88 6.27 -4.24
C VAL A 55 -32.59 6.99 -2.91
N PRO A 56 -33.23 6.61 -1.79
CA PRO A 56 -32.94 7.20 -0.48
C PRO A 56 -31.48 6.93 -0.06
N PRO A 57 -30.81 7.87 0.63
CA PRO A 57 -29.44 7.67 1.11
C PRO A 57 -29.31 6.52 2.11
N GLU A 58 -30.33 6.28 2.94
CA GLU A 58 -30.39 5.16 3.88
C GLU A 58 -30.39 3.82 3.14
N GLU A 59 -31.15 3.72 2.05
CA GLU A 59 -31.19 2.53 1.21
C GLU A 59 -29.88 2.33 0.46
N ALA A 60 -29.27 3.40 -0.04
CA ALA A 60 -27.98 3.35 -0.70
C ALA A 60 -26.87 2.87 0.24
N GLY A 61 -26.79 3.43 1.46
CA GLY A 61 -25.83 3.02 2.48
C GLY A 61 -26.07 1.58 2.95
N ALA A 62 -27.34 1.18 3.14
CA ALA A 62 -27.70 -0.18 3.48
C ALA A 62 -27.35 -1.19 2.39
N ALA A 63 -27.56 -0.85 1.11
CA ALA A 63 -27.19 -1.70 -0.01
C ALA A 63 -25.67 -1.93 -0.08
N VAL A 64 -24.87 -0.87 0.14
CA VAL A 64 -23.41 -1.01 0.26
C VAL A 64 -23.06 -1.94 1.42
N ALA A 65 -23.64 -1.75 2.60
CA ALA A 65 -23.38 -2.61 3.76
C ALA A 65 -23.77 -4.07 3.53
N ALA A 66 -24.91 -4.32 2.88
CA ALA A 66 -25.41 -5.66 2.60
C ALA A 66 -24.50 -6.43 1.65
N GLU A 67 -24.22 -5.85 0.48
CA GLU A 67 -23.53 -6.52 -0.64
C GLU A 67 -22.00 -6.51 -0.50
N SER A 68 -21.49 -5.89 0.57
CA SER A 68 -20.10 -6.03 1.03
C SER A 68 -19.97 -6.89 2.29
N SER A 69 -21.05 -7.54 2.76
CA SER A 69 -21.01 -8.49 3.87
C SER A 69 -21.68 -9.83 3.56
N THR A 70 -23.02 -9.86 3.50
CA THR A 70 -23.81 -11.10 3.62
C THR A 70 -25.11 -11.05 2.82
N GLY A 71 -25.52 -9.88 2.34
CA GLY A 71 -26.78 -9.67 1.67
C GLY A 71 -26.76 -9.98 0.19
N THR A 72 -27.95 -10.11 -0.38
CA THR A 72 -28.21 -10.17 -1.82
C THR A 72 -29.58 -9.55 -2.12
N TRP A 73 -29.96 -9.46 -3.39
CA TRP A 73 -31.14 -8.73 -3.88
C TRP A 73 -32.51 -9.29 -3.46
N THR A 74 -32.58 -10.50 -2.90
CA THR A 74 -33.83 -11.12 -2.45
C THR A 74 -33.60 -11.89 -1.15
N THR A 75 -34.64 -12.06 -0.34
CA THR A 75 -34.53 -12.82 0.92
C THR A 75 -34.19 -14.29 0.65
N VAL A 76 -33.22 -14.83 1.37
CA VAL A 76 -32.83 -16.25 1.28
C VAL A 76 -33.12 -16.96 2.59
N TRP A 77 -33.68 -18.17 2.54
CA TRP A 77 -34.05 -18.92 3.74
C TRP A 77 -32.82 -19.39 4.53
N THR A 78 -31.67 -19.48 3.87
CA THR A 78 -30.38 -19.88 4.45
C THR A 78 -29.88 -18.92 5.50
N ASP A 79 -30.36 -17.66 5.53
CA ASP A 79 -30.07 -16.73 6.62
C ASP A 79 -30.50 -17.31 7.99
N GLY A 80 -31.55 -18.14 8.02
CA GLY A 80 -32.02 -18.81 9.23
C GLY A 80 -31.10 -19.94 9.73
N LEU A 81 -30.06 -20.32 8.97
CA LEU A 81 -29.05 -21.31 9.37
C LEU A 81 -27.84 -20.67 10.08
N THR A 82 -27.77 -19.34 10.10
CA THR A 82 -26.68 -18.58 10.71
C THR A 82 -27.24 -17.45 11.58
N SER A 83 -26.36 -16.76 12.31
CA SER A 83 -26.73 -15.55 13.04
C SER A 83 -26.44 -14.32 12.20
N LEU A 84 -27.44 -13.84 11.45
CA LEU A 84 -27.31 -12.63 10.65
C LEU A 84 -26.89 -11.42 11.51
N ASP A 85 -27.39 -11.33 12.74
CA ASP A 85 -27.02 -10.27 13.68
C ASP A 85 -25.56 -10.33 14.15
N ARG A 86 -24.87 -11.47 13.99
CA ARG A 86 -23.41 -11.54 14.19
C ARG A 86 -22.66 -11.07 12.95
N TYR A 87 -23.04 -11.54 11.76
CA TYR A 87 -22.24 -11.42 10.55
C TYR A 87 -22.58 -10.24 9.65
N LYS A 88 -23.76 -9.64 9.75
CA LYS A 88 -24.15 -8.54 8.86
C LYS A 88 -23.22 -7.33 9.02
N GLY A 89 -22.86 -6.72 7.91
CA GLY A 89 -22.39 -5.34 7.87
C GLY A 89 -23.52 -4.40 8.27
N ARG A 90 -23.18 -3.23 8.81
CA ARG A 90 -24.17 -2.27 9.34
C ARG A 90 -23.84 -0.87 8.89
N CYS A 91 -24.70 -0.27 8.07
CA CYS A 91 -24.68 1.17 7.87
C CYS A 91 -25.25 1.82 9.14
N TYR A 92 -24.36 2.36 9.98
CA TYR A 92 -24.72 2.86 11.31
C TYR A 92 -24.76 4.38 11.39
N HIS A 93 -24.21 5.08 10.39
CA HIS A 93 -24.28 6.52 10.34
C HIS A 93 -24.26 7.03 8.90
N LEU A 94 -24.99 8.11 8.66
CA LEU A 94 -25.06 8.81 7.39
C LEU A 94 -24.99 10.31 7.66
N GLU A 95 -24.07 10.99 6.98
CA GLU A 95 -23.99 12.45 7.01
C GLU A 95 -23.93 13.02 5.59
N PRO A 96 -24.61 14.14 5.31
CA PRO A 96 -24.49 14.82 4.03
C PRO A 96 -23.09 15.43 3.88
N VAL A 97 -22.54 15.38 2.68
CA VAL A 97 -21.27 16.05 2.36
C VAL A 97 -21.52 17.55 2.21
N ALA A 98 -20.84 18.36 3.02
CA ALA A 98 -20.93 19.81 2.93
C ALA A 98 -20.52 20.33 1.54
N GLY A 99 -21.39 21.15 0.93
CA GLY A 99 -21.13 21.77 -0.37
C GLY A 99 -21.43 20.91 -1.59
N GLU A 100 -21.83 19.65 -1.43
CA GLU A 100 -22.19 18.75 -2.52
C GLU A 100 -23.68 18.43 -2.50
N GLU A 101 -24.33 18.47 -3.66
CA GLU A 101 -25.72 18.06 -3.80
C GLU A 101 -25.83 16.54 -3.93
N ASN A 102 -26.66 15.91 -3.09
CA ASN A 102 -26.95 14.47 -3.13
C ASN A 102 -25.70 13.56 -2.97
N GLN A 103 -24.73 14.00 -2.16
CA GLN A 103 -23.62 13.17 -1.69
C GLN A 103 -23.67 12.98 -0.18
N TYR A 104 -23.31 11.79 0.28
CA TYR A 104 -23.33 11.41 1.68
C TYR A 104 -22.07 10.62 2.03
N ILE A 105 -21.63 10.70 3.28
CA ILE A 105 -20.71 9.72 3.86
C ILE A 105 -21.54 8.67 4.59
N ALA A 106 -21.51 7.45 4.08
CA ALA A 106 -22.09 6.27 4.71
C ALA A 106 -21.02 5.54 5.50
N TYR A 107 -21.22 5.45 6.81
CA TYR A 107 -20.34 4.71 7.71
C TYR A 107 -20.85 3.29 7.90
N VAL A 108 -20.01 2.32 7.51
CA VAL A 108 -20.34 0.90 7.58
C VAL A 108 -19.42 0.20 8.57
N ALA A 109 -20.00 -0.55 9.50
CA ALA A 109 -19.27 -1.40 10.44
C ALA A 109 -19.33 -2.87 10.00
N TYR A 110 -18.18 -3.51 9.94
CA TYR A 110 -18.00 -4.91 9.58
C TYR A 110 -17.46 -5.71 10.78
N PRO A 111 -18.15 -6.78 11.19
CA PRO A 111 -17.65 -7.70 12.20
C PRO A 111 -16.29 -8.31 11.80
N LEU A 112 -15.38 -8.43 12.76
CA LEU A 112 -14.02 -8.96 12.55
C LEU A 112 -14.02 -10.36 11.89
N ASP A 113 -14.96 -11.21 12.30
CA ASP A 113 -15.06 -12.61 11.87
C ASP A 113 -15.34 -12.78 10.36
N LEU A 114 -15.67 -11.70 9.64
CA LEU A 114 -15.84 -11.74 8.18
C LEU A 114 -14.50 -11.84 7.44
N PHE A 115 -13.39 -11.54 8.09
CA PHE A 115 -12.11 -11.31 7.43
C PHE A 115 -11.09 -12.38 7.75
N GLU A 116 -10.46 -12.90 6.69
CA GLU A 116 -9.32 -13.80 6.79
C GLU A 116 -8.12 -13.06 7.39
N GLU A 117 -7.49 -13.68 8.39
CA GLU A 117 -6.29 -13.17 9.06
C GLU A 117 -5.14 -12.96 8.07
N GLY A 118 -4.49 -11.80 8.12
CA GLY A 118 -3.30 -11.51 7.30
C GLY A 118 -3.57 -11.30 5.80
N SER A 119 -4.84 -11.22 5.38
CA SER A 119 -5.24 -11.19 3.97
C SER A 119 -5.85 -9.84 3.54
N VAL A 120 -5.01 -8.94 3.02
CA VAL A 120 -5.48 -7.68 2.39
C VAL A 120 -6.43 -7.98 1.22
N THR A 121 -6.16 -9.06 0.49
CA THR A 121 -6.97 -9.52 -0.64
C THR A 121 -8.40 -9.85 -0.21
N ASN A 122 -8.57 -10.64 0.85
CA ASN A 122 -9.89 -10.99 1.37
C ASN A 122 -10.63 -9.74 1.86
N MET A 123 -9.98 -8.87 2.63
CA MET A 123 -10.57 -7.61 3.10
C MET A 123 -11.10 -6.75 1.95
N PHE A 124 -10.32 -6.57 0.88
CA PHE A 124 -10.76 -5.78 -0.27
C PHE A 124 -11.79 -6.50 -1.14
N THR A 125 -11.76 -7.83 -1.21
CA THR A 125 -12.79 -8.60 -1.91
C THR A 125 -14.17 -8.38 -1.29
N SER A 126 -14.24 -8.29 0.04
CA SER A 126 -15.49 -7.96 0.73
C SER A 126 -15.87 -6.48 0.57
N ILE A 127 -15.00 -5.56 1.00
CA ILE A 127 -15.34 -4.13 1.15
C ILE A 127 -15.51 -3.42 -0.20
N VAL A 128 -14.68 -3.75 -1.19
CA VAL A 128 -14.66 -3.04 -2.48
C VAL A 128 -14.91 -3.95 -3.69
N GLY A 129 -15.35 -5.19 -3.47
CA GLY A 129 -15.56 -6.18 -4.54
C GLY A 129 -16.64 -5.79 -5.53
N ASN A 130 -17.91 -5.84 -5.12
CA ASN A 130 -19.05 -5.68 -6.03
C ASN A 130 -19.72 -4.30 -5.94
N VAL A 131 -19.66 -3.65 -4.77
CA VAL A 131 -20.52 -2.50 -4.42
C VAL A 131 -20.30 -1.26 -5.30
N PHE A 132 -19.14 -1.13 -5.95
CA PHE A 132 -18.86 -0.02 -6.86
C PHE A 132 -19.61 -0.12 -8.20
N GLY A 133 -20.12 -1.30 -8.54
CA GLY A 133 -20.90 -1.55 -9.77
C GLY A 133 -22.42 -1.47 -9.58
N PHE A 134 -22.91 -1.08 -8.40
CA PHE A 134 -24.34 -1.08 -8.08
C PHE A 134 -25.10 -0.05 -8.92
N LYS A 135 -26.09 -0.49 -9.71
CA LYS A 135 -26.89 0.38 -10.59
C LYS A 135 -27.67 1.47 -9.83
N ALA A 136 -28.01 1.22 -8.56
CA ALA A 136 -28.68 2.18 -7.69
C ALA A 136 -27.77 3.35 -7.23
N LEU A 137 -26.47 3.26 -7.50
CA LEU A 137 -25.47 4.27 -7.19
C LEU A 137 -24.97 4.92 -8.49
N ARG A 138 -24.79 6.24 -8.47
CA ARG A 138 -24.12 6.99 -9.55
C ARG A 138 -22.61 6.94 -9.39
N ALA A 139 -22.15 7.04 -8.16
CA ALA A 139 -20.74 6.99 -7.81
C ALA A 139 -20.59 6.45 -6.38
N LEU A 140 -19.48 5.77 -6.14
CA LEU A 140 -19.06 5.29 -4.83
C LEU A 140 -17.55 5.51 -4.71
N ARG A 141 -17.10 5.97 -3.54
CA ARG A 141 -15.69 6.06 -3.18
C ARG A 141 -15.50 5.61 -1.74
N LEU A 142 -14.57 4.69 -1.53
CA LEU A 142 -14.07 4.40 -0.19
C LEU A 142 -13.09 5.51 0.21
N GLU A 143 -13.43 6.29 1.23
CA GLU A 143 -12.61 7.41 1.72
C GLU A 143 -11.60 6.95 2.77
N ASP A 144 -12.03 6.13 3.73
CA ASP A 144 -11.18 5.68 4.83
C ASP A 144 -11.62 4.32 5.39
N LEU A 145 -10.67 3.64 6.03
CA LEU A 145 -10.87 2.41 6.78
C LEU A 145 -10.23 2.52 8.18
N ARG A 146 -11.04 2.36 9.23
CA ARG A 146 -10.52 2.06 10.56
C ARG A 146 -10.26 0.56 10.67
N ILE A 147 -8.98 0.19 10.73
CA ILE A 147 -8.58 -1.20 10.94
C ILE A 147 -8.35 -1.44 12.45
N PRO A 148 -9.04 -2.40 13.08
CA PRO A 148 -8.94 -2.66 14.50
C PRO A 148 -7.61 -3.34 14.84
N THR A 149 -7.08 -3.11 16.05
CA THR A 149 -5.80 -3.68 16.50
C THR A 149 -5.79 -5.21 16.41
N ALA A 150 -6.92 -5.86 16.69
CA ALA A 150 -7.06 -7.30 16.58
C ALA A 150 -6.72 -7.81 15.18
N TYR A 151 -7.17 -7.12 14.12
CA TYR A 151 -6.85 -7.47 12.74
C TYR A 151 -5.44 -7.05 12.36
N ILE A 152 -4.98 -5.86 12.76
CA ILE A 152 -3.61 -5.38 12.46
C ILE A 152 -2.55 -6.38 12.94
N LYS A 153 -2.77 -7.00 14.11
CA LYS A 153 -1.83 -7.96 14.71
C LYS A 153 -1.68 -9.27 13.94
N THR A 154 -2.56 -9.56 12.98
CA THR A 154 -2.42 -10.74 12.10
C THR A 154 -1.46 -10.50 10.93
N PHE A 155 -1.01 -9.27 10.71
CA PHE A 155 -0.11 -8.91 9.62
C PHE A 155 1.33 -8.73 10.11
N GLN A 156 2.29 -9.06 9.24
CA GLN A 156 3.71 -8.79 9.49
C GLN A 156 4.01 -7.28 9.56
N GLY A 157 3.34 -6.48 8.72
CA GLY A 157 3.66 -5.06 8.55
C GLY A 157 5.00 -4.82 7.82
N PRO A 158 5.61 -3.63 7.97
CA PRO A 158 6.88 -3.31 7.32
C PRO A 158 8.02 -4.24 7.80
N PRO A 159 8.83 -4.83 6.90
CA PRO A 159 9.90 -5.75 7.29
C PRO A 159 11.00 -5.14 8.18
N HIS A 160 11.18 -3.82 8.15
CA HIS A 160 12.18 -3.10 8.95
C HIS A 160 11.58 -1.87 9.63
N GLY A 161 10.81 -1.07 8.89
CA GLY A 161 10.30 0.21 9.37
C GLY A 161 11.38 1.30 9.36
N ILE A 162 10.94 2.52 9.66
CA ILE A 162 11.74 3.75 9.48
C ILE A 162 13.00 3.75 10.35
N GLN A 163 12.89 3.34 11.60
CA GLN A 163 13.98 3.37 12.57
C GLN A 163 15.10 2.41 12.15
N VAL A 164 14.76 1.13 11.92
CA VAL A 164 15.73 0.11 11.51
C VAL A 164 16.35 0.44 10.15
N GLU A 165 15.58 0.99 9.21
CA GLU A 165 16.13 1.44 7.93
C GLU A 165 17.17 2.55 8.11
N ARG A 166 16.90 3.55 8.96
CA ARG A 166 17.87 4.61 9.28
C ARG A 166 19.11 4.07 9.99
N ASP A 167 18.94 3.12 10.90
CA ASP A 167 20.04 2.48 11.63
C ASP A 167 20.95 1.69 10.68
N LYS A 168 20.35 0.91 9.77
CA LYS A 168 21.09 0.14 8.75
C LYS A 168 21.89 1.03 7.80
N LEU A 169 21.37 2.23 7.49
CA LEU A 169 22.02 3.17 6.57
C LEU A 169 22.97 4.15 7.28
N ASN A 170 22.92 4.21 8.62
CA ASN A 170 23.63 5.19 9.45
C ASN A 170 23.39 6.65 8.99
N LYS A 171 22.13 7.01 8.74
CA LYS A 171 21.72 8.33 8.21
C LYS A 171 20.55 8.92 9.02
N TYR A 172 20.84 10.02 9.71
CA TYR A 172 19.90 10.68 10.63
C TYR A 172 19.81 12.19 10.39
N GLY A 173 18.78 12.83 10.96
CA GLY A 173 18.64 14.29 10.98
C GLY A 173 18.30 14.96 9.64
N ARG A 174 18.14 14.18 8.56
CA ARG A 174 17.70 14.66 7.25
C ARG A 174 16.84 13.63 6.50
N PRO A 175 16.03 14.08 5.52
CA PRO A 175 15.44 13.20 4.52
C PRO A 175 16.51 12.41 3.75
N LEU A 176 16.15 11.20 3.31
CA LEU A 176 16.97 10.43 2.38
C LEU A 176 16.72 10.97 0.96
N LEU A 177 17.79 11.11 0.18
CA LEU A 177 17.73 11.64 -1.18
C LEU A 177 17.84 10.49 -2.18
N GLY A 178 16.90 10.41 -3.12
CA GLY A 178 16.83 9.37 -4.14
C GLY A 178 16.60 9.93 -5.54
N CYS A 179 16.97 9.17 -6.58
CA CYS A 179 16.72 9.53 -7.98
C CYS A 179 16.29 8.31 -8.81
N THR A 180 15.30 8.48 -9.69
CA THR A 180 14.97 7.49 -10.73
C THR A 180 15.83 7.77 -11.96
N ILE A 181 16.55 6.75 -12.45
CA ILE A 181 17.42 6.92 -13.63
C ILE A 181 16.59 7.21 -14.89
N LYS A 182 17.11 8.09 -15.76
CA LYS A 182 16.47 8.51 -17.01
C LYS A 182 17.42 8.38 -18.22
N PRO A 183 16.91 8.24 -19.46
CA PRO A 183 15.49 8.13 -19.83
C PRO A 183 14.82 6.87 -19.27
N LYS A 184 13.48 6.89 -19.21
CA LYS A 184 12.64 5.85 -18.60
C LYS A 184 12.98 4.43 -19.09
N LEU A 185 13.23 4.29 -20.40
CA LEU A 185 13.67 3.04 -21.03
C LEU A 185 14.80 3.34 -22.04
N GLY A 186 15.50 2.28 -22.46
CA GLY A 186 16.43 2.35 -23.60
C GLY A 186 17.90 2.61 -23.25
N LEU A 187 18.21 2.86 -21.98
CA LEU A 187 19.61 2.82 -21.54
C LEU A 187 20.16 1.40 -21.60
N SER A 188 21.37 1.26 -22.13
CA SER A 188 22.14 0.03 -21.94
C SER A 188 22.52 -0.15 -20.47
N ALA A 189 22.76 -1.39 -20.03
CA ALA A 189 23.24 -1.70 -18.68
C ALA A 189 24.44 -0.85 -18.25
N LYS A 190 25.40 -0.67 -19.15
CA LYS A 190 26.63 0.09 -18.92
C LYS A 190 26.32 1.56 -18.65
N ASN A 191 25.45 2.17 -19.46
CA ASN A 191 25.08 3.58 -19.29
C ASN A 191 24.17 3.78 -18.07
N TYR A 192 23.35 2.79 -17.75
CA TYR A 192 22.55 2.76 -16.53
C TYR A 192 23.46 2.75 -15.28
N GLY A 193 24.43 1.84 -15.22
CA GLY A 193 25.42 1.78 -14.13
C GLY A 193 26.27 3.04 -14.02
N ARG A 194 26.63 3.65 -15.15
CA ARG A 194 27.29 4.97 -15.16
C ARG A 194 26.39 6.04 -14.52
N ALA A 195 25.12 6.12 -14.90
CA ALA A 195 24.19 7.08 -14.32
C ALA A 195 24.03 6.87 -12.80
N VAL A 196 23.89 5.60 -12.36
CA VAL A 196 23.84 5.24 -10.94
C VAL A 196 25.09 5.73 -10.19
N TYR A 197 26.28 5.43 -10.72
CA TYR A 197 27.54 5.85 -10.11
C TYR A 197 27.64 7.37 -9.96
N GLU A 198 27.34 8.11 -11.04
CA GLU A 198 27.39 9.57 -11.06
C GLU A 198 26.40 10.20 -10.06
N CYS A 199 25.20 9.63 -9.93
CA CYS A 199 24.19 10.05 -8.96
C CYS A 199 24.63 9.82 -7.51
N LEU A 200 25.13 8.63 -7.18
CA LEU A 200 25.52 8.28 -5.82
C LEU A 200 26.77 9.04 -5.37
N ARG A 201 27.81 9.13 -6.22
CA ARG A 201 29.00 9.94 -5.91
C ARG A 201 28.69 11.43 -5.79
N GLY A 202 27.61 11.88 -6.42
CA GLY A 202 27.09 13.24 -6.34
C GLY A 202 26.42 13.59 -5.00
N GLY A 203 26.22 12.59 -4.12
CA GLY A 203 25.69 12.79 -2.77
C GLY A 203 24.25 12.28 -2.55
N LEU A 204 23.65 11.60 -3.52
CA LEU A 204 22.38 10.91 -3.31
C LEU A 204 22.58 9.64 -2.47
N ASP A 205 21.59 9.31 -1.64
CA ASP A 205 21.61 8.10 -0.83
C ASP A 205 21.18 6.87 -1.64
N PHE A 206 20.27 7.07 -2.60
CA PHE A 206 19.72 6.01 -3.43
C PHE A 206 19.56 6.40 -4.90
N THR A 207 19.52 5.37 -5.74
CA THR A 207 18.96 5.41 -7.08
C THR A 207 17.97 4.27 -7.23
N LYS A 208 17.01 4.40 -8.16
CA LYS A 208 16.04 3.33 -8.45
C LYS A 208 15.82 3.11 -9.94
N ASP A 209 15.46 1.86 -10.25
CA ASP A 209 14.81 1.45 -11.50
C ASP A 209 13.54 2.27 -11.73
N ASP A 210 13.17 2.48 -12.99
CA ASP A 210 11.89 3.08 -13.37
C ASP A 210 10.76 2.03 -13.25
N GLU A 211 9.51 2.42 -12.98
CA GLU A 211 8.45 1.45 -12.62
C GLU A 211 8.06 0.49 -13.75
N ASN A 212 8.32 0.86 -15.01
CA ASN A 212 8.07 0.02 -16.18
C ASN A 212 9.33 -0.75 -16.66
N TRP A 213 10.40 -0.75 -15.86
CA TRP A 213 11.62 -1.49 -16.14
C TRP A 213 11.46 -2.97 -15.76
N GLU A 214 10.95 -3.79 -16.68
CA GLU A 214 10.57 -5.18 -16.39
C GLU A 214 11.57 -6.27 -16.84
N LEU A 215 11.29 -7.51 -16.40
CA LEU A 215 12.12 -8.71 -16.53
C LEU A 215 12.58 -9.03 -17.97
N SER A 216 11.81 -8.64 -18.99
CA SER A 216 12.19 -8.78 -20.41
C SER A 216 13.50 -8.05 -20.74
N PHE A 217 13.75 -6.90 -20.10
CA PHE A 217 15.03 -6.20 -20.14
C PHE A 217 16.09 -6.87 -19.26
N ARG A 218 15.69 -7.47 -18.13
CA ARG A 218 16.59 -8.18 -17.19
C ARG A 218 17.14 -9.49 -17.76
N LEU A 219 16.39 -10.24 -18.59
CA LEU A 219 16.85 -11.51 -19.17
C LEU A 219 18.00 -11.34 -20.17
N GLY A 220 18.01 -10.24 -20.95
CA GLY A 220 19.16 -9.85 -21.76
C GLY A 220 20.34 -9.28 -20.96
N MET A 221 20.16 -9.06 -19.66
CA MET A 221 21.09 -8.34 -18.77
C MET A 221 21.46 -9.10 -17.48
N ARG A 222 21.13 -10.39 -17.36
CA ARG A 222 21.36 -11.22 -16.15
C ARG A 222 22.80 -11.21 -15.60
N PRO A 223 23.87 -11.13 -16.41
CA PRO A 223 25.24 -10.99 -15.88
C PRO A 223 25.52 -9.68 -15.13
N TRP A 224 24.63 -8.67 -15.21
CA TRP A 224 24.99 -7.27 -14.95
C TRP A 224 24.38 -6.67 -13.69
N ILE A 225 23.48 -7.37 -13.00
CA ILE A 225 23.13 -7.05 -11.60
C ILE A 225 24.44 -7.00 -10.79
N ALA A 226 25.38 -7.92 -11.03
CA ALA A 226 26.70 -7.89 -10.41
C ALA A 226 27.50 -6.59 -10.66
N VAL A 227 27.35 -5.95 -11.83
CA VAL A 227 28.08 -4.72 -12.18
C VAL A 227 27.42 -3.46 -11.60
N ALA A 228 26.09 -3.42 -11.56
CA ALA A 228 25.38 -2.35 -10.85
C ALA A 228 25.68 -2.39 -9.34
N TYR A 229 25.80 -3.59 -8.75
CA TYR A 229 26.21 -3.79 -7.36
C TYR A 229 27.71 -3.55 -7.14
N SER A 230 28.56 -3.70 -8.16
CA SER A 230 29.98 -3.39 -8.03
C SER A 230 30.29 -1.89 -8.08
N ALA A 231 29.40 -1.05 -8.62
CA ALA A 231 29.61 0.40 -8.65
C ALA A 231 29.66 1.06 -7.24
N PRO A 232 28.74 0.76 -6.31
CA PRO A 232 28.87 1.17 -4.91
C PRO A 232 30.14 0.61 -4.24
N VAL A 233 30.49 -0.65 -4.51
CA VAL A 233 31.70 -1.29 -3.99
C VAL A 233 32.96 -0.61 -4.53
N ALA A 234 33.00 -0.27 -5.82
CA ALA A 234 34.10 0.44 -6.47
C ALA A 234 34.24 1.87 -5.93
N ALA A 235 33.13 2.58 -5.71
CA ALA A 235 33.13 3.88 -5.08
C ALA A 235 33.69 3.82 -3.65
N ALA A 236 33.28 2.83 -2.85
CA ALA A 236 33.83 2.60 -1.51
C ALA A 236 35.32 2.23 -1.56
N THR A 237 35.71 1.35 -2.48
CA THR A 237 37.10 0.88 -2.68
C THR A 237 38.02 2.05 -3.05
N ALA A 238 37.60 2.97 -3.92
CA ALA A 238 38.39 4.14 -4.28
C ALA A 238 38.65 5.08 -3.08
N VAL A 239 37.67 5.22 -2.18
CA VAL A 239 37.82 6.04 -0.97
C VAL A 239 38.74 5.37 0.06
N PHE A 240 38.67 4.05 0.22
CA PHE A 240 39.44 3.35 1.27
C PHE A 240 40.84 2.86 0.84
N LEU A 241 41.08 2.56 -0.44
CA LEU A 241 42.37 2.04 -0.91
C LEU A 241 43.20 3.04 -1.71
N ILE A 242 42.57 3.89 -2.53
CA ILE A 242 43.32 4.82 -3.40
C ILE A 242 43.63 6.12 -2.65
N TYR A 243 42.71 6.60 -1.80
CA TYR A 243 42.91 7.84 -1.03
C TYR A 243 44.15 7.81 -0.09
N PRO A 244 44.49 6.69 0.58
CA PRO A 244 45.73 6.58 1.35
C PRO A 244 47.00 6.48 0.47
N ILE A 245 46.90 5.83 -0.70
CA ILE A 245 48.04 5.65 -1.62
C ILE A 245 48.36 6.97 -2.35
N GLY A 246 47.35 7.79 -2.66
CA GLY A 246 47.52 9.12 -3.27
C GLY A 246 48.12 10.18 -2.33
N GLN A 247 48.30 9.88 -1.05
CA GLN A 247 49.09 10.68 -0.09
C GLN A 247 50.50 10.11 0.12
N GLY A 248 50.81 8.95 -0.48
CA GLY A 248 52.15 8.37 -0.57
C GLY A 248 52.99 9.10 -1.61
N SER A 249 53.38 10.33 -1.27
CA SER A 249 54.58 11.05 -1.73
C SER A 249 55.26 10.52 -3.01
N PHE A 250 54.87 11.08 -4.16
CA PHE A 250 55.76 11.24 -5.31
C PHE A 250 56.78 12.39 -5.07
N SER A 251 57.31 12.52 -3.85
CA SER A 251 58.23 13.61 -3.46
C SER A 251 59.58 13.15 -2.89
N ASP A 252 59.90 11.86 -2.84
CA ASP A 252 61.22 11.40 -2.34
C ASP A 252 62.34 11.46 -3.39
N GLY A 253 62.24 12.36 -4.36
CA GLY A 253 63.17 12.45 -5.48
C GLY A 253 63.48 13.87 -5.94
N MET A 254 63.85 14.77 -5.02
CA MET A 254 64.73 15.92 -5.34
C MET A 254 65.13 16.67 -4.05
N PRO A 255 66.43 16.94 -3.81
CA PRO A 255 66.89 17.66 -2.64
C PRO A 255 66.89 19.16 -2.96
N LEU A 256 66.02 19.95 -2.33
CA LEU A 256 66.24 21.37 -2.04
C LEU A 256 65.19 21.80 -1.02
N GLY A 257 65.66 22.14 0.18
CA GLY A 257 64.84 22.29 1.37
C GLY A 257 63.94 23.52 1.37
N ILE A 258 62.87 23.42 2.17
CA ILE A 258 62.44 24.39 3.18
C ILE A 258 61.65 23.59 4.22
N SER A 259 62.10 23.65 5.47
CA SER A 259 61.48 22.97 6.61
C SER A 259 60.14 23.60 7.00
N GLY A 260 59.13 22.77 7.30
CA GLY A 260 57.90 23.19 7.97
C GLY A 260 57.15 22.00 8.57
N LYS A 261 57.03 21.96 9.90
CA LYS A 261 56.31 20.95 10.71
C LYS A 261 54.79 20.94 10.46
N PRO A 262 54.07 19.85 10.83
CA PRO A 262 52.74 19.52 10.30
C PRO A 262 51.60 20.27 11.00
N GLN A 263 50.74 20.95 10.24
CA GLN A 263 49.43 21.43 10.71
C GLN A 263 48.33 20.43 10.32
N LYS A 264 47.93 19.60 11.30
CA LYS A 264 46.55 19.11 11.38
C LYS A 264 45.61 20.31 11.52
N MET A 265 44.39 20.17 10.99
CA MET A 265 43.26 21.11 11.09
C MET A 265 43.23 22.20 10.00
N ASN A 266 42.50 21.96 8.89
CA ASN A 266 41.73 22.98 8.13
C ASN A 266 41.12 22.48 6.79
N LEU A 267 40.68 21.21 6.69
CA LEU A 267 39.91 20.78 5.51
C LEU A 267 38.40 21.02 5.66
N LEU A 268 37.93 21.39 6.86
CA LEU A 268 36.51 21.64 7.13
C LEU A 268 36.02 23.03 6.69
N MET A 269 36.92 23.97 6.35
CA MET A 269 36.55 25.36 6.06
C MET A 269 36.52 25.74 4.56
N LYS A 270 37.01 24.89 3.65
CA LYS A 270 37.04 25.23 2.20
C LYS A 270 35.91 24.63 1.37
N VAL A 271 35.13 23.69 1.91
CA VAL A 271 33.98 23.10 1.20
C VAL A 271 32.71 23.94 1.37
N THR A 272 32.62 24.73 2.43
CA THR A 272 31.49 25.64 2.70
C THR A 272 31.47 26.88 1.80
N ASP A 273 32.62 27.33 1.27
CA ASP A 273 32.70 28.53 0.42
C ASP A 273 32.40 28.28 -1.06
N LEU A 274 32.49 27.02 -1.53
CA LEU A 274 32.17 26.67 -2.91
C LEU A 274 30.65 26.47 -3.15
N VAL A 275 29.86 26.30 -2.08
CA VAL A 275 28.40 26.16 -2.16
C VAL A 275 27.67 27.52 -2.19
N LYS A 276 28.31 28.62 -1.78
CA LYS A 276 27.69 29.95 -1.76
C LYS A 276 27.73 30.73 -3.10
N LYS A 277 28.38 30.22 -4.15
CA LYS A 277 28.66 31.00 -5.39
C LYS A 277 28.06 30.48 -6.70
N LYS A 278 27.07 29.59 -6.69
CA LYS A 278 26.30 29.27 -7.90
C LYS A 278 24.82 29.54 -7.70
N LYS A 279 24.40 30.76 -8.05
CA LYS A 279 23.04 31.02 -8.56
C LYS A 279 22.90 30.18 -9.83
N LEU A 280 22.15 29.09 -9.77
CA LEU A 280 21.63 28.43 -10.97
C LEU A 280 20.11 28.41 -10.88
N ILE A 281 19.53 28.96 -11.93
CA ILE A 281 18.13 29.31 -12.11
C ILE A 281 17.30 28.04 -12.19
N ILE A 282 16.19 28.03 -11.45
CA ILE A 282 15.12 27.03 -11.51
C ILE A 282 14.24 27.36 -12.72
N LEU A 283 14.07 26.38 -13.61
CA LEU A 283 12.88 26.16 -14.42
C LEU A 283 12.56 24.66 -14.32
#